data_AF-A0A377GGC0-F1
#
_entry.id   AF-A0A377GGC0-F1
#
_cell.length_a   1.000
_cell.length_b   1.000
_cell.length_c   1.000
_cell.angle_alpha   90.00
_cell.angle_beta   90.00
_cell.angle_gamma   90.00
#
_symmetry.space_group_name_H-M   'P 1'
#
loop_
_entity.id
_entity.type
_entity.pdbx_description
1 polymer ?
#
loop_
_entity_poly.entity_id
_entity_poly.type
_entity_poly.pdbx_seq_one_letter_code
_entity_poly.pdbx_strand_id
1 'polypeptide(L)'
;MSAYQKGVLGDTVSHYFSKSLHHTEEFERMSCQLQNLVGRIEAGITFCKRQKERYPRLQQYSDKISVLNAAKNYVCGNIGLDLLEEYMRMYPKWDKDPEEADAEALIHEARAFKGDAS
;
A
#
# COMPACT_ATOMS: atom_id res chain seq x y z
N MET A 1 -1.69 54.32 6.31
CA MET A 1 -1.69 52.88 5.97
C MET A 1 -1.22 52.09 7.19
N SER A 2 -1.91 50.99 7.51
CA SER A 2 -1.67 49.93 8.51
C SER A 2 -1.72 50.26 10.02
N ALA A 3 -2.70 49.66 10.73
CA ALA A 3 -2.52 48.76 11.91
C ALA A 3 -3.87 48.40 12.61
N TYR A 4 -4.27 47.12 12.50
CA TYR A 4 -5.02 46.21 13.41
C TYR A 4 -6.25 46.61 14.25
N GLN A 5 -7.37 45.88 14.06
CA GLN A 5 -8.14 45.13 15.10
C GLN A 5 -9.27 44.31 14.41
N LYS A 6 -9.31 42.97 14.43
CA LYS A 6 -9.65 41.98 15.48
C LYS A 6 -11.19 41.74 15.61
N GLY A 7 -11.62 40.51 15.31
CA GLY A 7 -13.02 40.00 15.35
C GLY A 7 -13.67 40.11 13.97
N VAL A 8 -14.13 39.08 13.28
CA VAL A 8 -14.99 37.96 13.67
C VAL A 8 -14.79 36.84 12.64
N LEU A 9 -14.08 35.76 13.00
CA LEU A 9 -14.01 34.55 12.17
C LEU A 9 -13.66 33.30 13.00
N GLY A 10 -13.74 33.40 14.33
CA GLY A 10 -13.53 32.29 15.25
C GLY A 10 -14.77 31.42 15.47
N ASP A 11 -15.96 31.93 15.15
CA ASP A 11 -17.22 31.27 15.55
C ASP A 11 -17.92 30.48 14.44
N THR A 12 -17.50 30.59 13.18
CA THR A 12 -18.18 29.88 12.08
C THR A 12 -17.52 28.54 11.72
N VAL A 13 -16.25 28.32 12.10
CA VAL A 13 -15.57 27.04 11.83
C VAL A 13 -15.80 26.03 12.96
N SER A 14 -16.17 26.50 14.15
CA SER A 14 -16.40 25.63 15.33
C SER A 14 -17.70 24.83 15.24
N HIS A 15 -18.61 25.15 14.32
CA HIS A 15 -19.93 24.51 14.25
C HIS A 15 -20.07 23.42 13.17
N TYR A 16 -19.04 23.19 12.34
CA TYR A 16 -19.03 22.10 11.34
C TYR A 16 -18.24 20.85 11.75
N PHE A 17 -17.47 20.91 12.83
CA PHE A 17 -16.71 19.75 13.35
C PHE A 17 -17.41 19.01 14.51
N SER A 18 -18.72 19.21 14.67
CA SER A 18 -19.51 18.48 15.68
C SER A 18 -20.42 17.41 15.06
N LYS A 19 -19.88 16.62 14.13
CA LYS A 19 -20.42 15.29 13.78
C LYS A 19 -19.31 14.33 13.39
N SER A 20 -19.24 13.22 14.12
CA SER A 20 -18.38 12.03 13.94
C SER A 20 -17.04 12.02 14.68
N LEU A 21 -17.12 12.03 16.02
CA LEU A 21 -16.06 11.58 16.95
C LEU A 21 -15.90 10.04 16.98
N HIS A 22 -16.44 9.33 15.97
CA HIS A 22 -16.23 7.90 15.74
C HIS A 22 -15.20 7.62 14.63
N HIS A 23 -14.50 8.66 14.15
CA HIS A 23 -13.49 8.57 13.08
C HIS A 23 -12.06 8.27 13.57
N THR A 24 -11.84 7.91 14.84
CA THR A 24 -10.54 8.17 15.47
C THR A 24 -9.71 6.96 15.91
N GLU A 25 -10.23 5.73 16.02
CA GLU A 25 -9.36 4.58 16.40
C GLU A 25 -9.27 3.50 15.32
N GLU A 26 -10.40 3.11 14.74
CA GLU A 26 -10.40 2.09 13.67
C GLU A 26 -9.73 2.60 12.40
N PHE A 27 -9.98 3.86 12.03
CA PHE A 27 -9.32 4.49 10.89
C PHE A 27 -7.82 4.64 11.10
N GLU A 28 -7.39 5.03 12.30
CA GLU A 28 -5.97 5.12 12.65
C GLU A 28 -5.32 3.74 12.63
N ARG A 29 -5.98 2.72 13.20
CA ARG A 29 -5.51 1.33 13.19
C ARG A 29 -5.39 0.78 11.76
N MET A 30 -6.41 0.98 10.93
CA MET A 30 -6.37 0.58 9.52
C MET A 30 -5.27 1.32 8.76
N SER A 31 -5.07 2.62 9.03
CA SER A 31 -4.00 3.40 8.43
C SER A 31 -2.61 2.88 8.83
N CYS A 32 -2.42 2.53 10.10
CA CYS A 32 -1.18 1.90 10.57
C CYS A 32 -0.95 0.52 9.93
N GLN A 33 -1.99 -0.31 9.84
CA GLN A 33 -1.89 -1.63 9.17
C GLN A 33 -1.56 -1.48 7.68
N LEU A 34 -2.21 -0.54 7.00
CA LEU A 34 -1.94 -0.19 5.61
C LEU A 34 -0.49 0.25 5.42
N GLN A 35 -0.01 1.19 6.24
CA GLN A 35 1.37 1.68 6.17
C GLN A 35 2.39 0.57 6.44
N ASN A 36 2.14 -0.31 7.41
CA ASN A 36 3.00 -1.45 7.70
C ASN A 36 3.06 -2.42 6.50
N LEU A 37 1.92 -2.79 5.94
CA LEU A 37 1.84 -3.67 4.77
C LEU A 37 2.57 -3.05 3.57
N VAL A 38 2.32 -1.78 3.27
CA VAL A 38 3.03 -1.05 2.20
C VAL A 38 4.54 -1.05 2.45
N GLY A 39 4.98 -0.78 3.68
CA GLY A 39 6.40 -0.79 4.03
C GLY A 39 7.05 -2.15 3.83
N ARG A 40 6.37 -3.24 4.19
CA ARG A 40 6.86 -4.62 3.96
C ARG A 40 6.90 -4.97 2.47
N ILE A 41 5.91 -4.55 1.69
CA ILE A 41 5.93 -4.71 0.21
C ILE A 41 7.12 -3.95 -0.39
N GLU A 42 7.39 -2.73 0.06
CA GLU A 42 8.53 -1.93 -0.41
C GLU A 42 9.89 -2.53 -0.03
N ALA A 43 9.99 -3.13 1.16
CA ALA A 43 11.16 -3.90 1.57
C ALA A 43 11.38 -5.11 0.65
N GLY A 44 10.31 -5.86 0.33
CA GLY A 44 10.35 -6.98 -0.62
C GLY A 44 10.77 -6.56 -2.04
N ILE A 45 10.27 -5.43 -2.53
CA ILE A 45 10.70 -4.84 -3.83
C ILE A 45 12.19 -4.50 -3.79
N THR A 46 12.65 -3.87 -2.71
CA THR A 46 14.05 -3.47 -2.55
C THR A 46 14.97 -4.68 -2.51
N PHE A 47 14.58 -5.73 -1.78
CA PHE A 47 15.28 -7.01 -1.78
C PHE A 47 15.38 -7.59 -3.19
N CYS A 48 14.26 -7.70 -3.91
CA CYS A 48 14.25 -8.26 -5.26
C CYS A 48 15.11 -7.44 -6.24
N LYS A 49 15.15 -6.12 -6.11
CA LYS A 49 16.05 -5.25 -6.90
C LYS A 49 17.52 -5.58 -6.64
N ARG A 50 17.94 -5.69 -5.37
CA ARG A 50 19.32 -6.09 -5.01
C ARG A 50 19.68 -7.48 -5.53
N GLN A 51 18.75 -8.43 -5.42
CA GLN A 51 18.98 -9.78 -5.95
C GLN A 51 19.04 -9.79 -7.48
N LYS A 52 18.27 -8.94 -8.17
CA LYS A 52 18.34 -8.79 -9.62
C LYS A 52 19.67 -8.20 -10.08
N GLU A 53 20.22 -7.24 -9.33
CA GLU A 53 21.56 -6.71 -9.58
C GLU A 53 22.64 -7.79 -9.38
N ARG A 54 22.52 -8.59 -8.31
CA ARG A 54 23.44 -9.69 -8.02
C ARG A 54 23.32 -10.87 -8.99
N TYR A 55 22.12 -11.16 -9.46
CA TYR A 55 21.79 -12.27 -10.34
C TYR A 55 20.98 -11.82 -11.57
N PRO A 56 21.59 -11.08 -12.53
CA PRO A 56 20.86 -10.45 -13.63
C PRO A 56 20.12 -11.42 -14.55
N ARG A 57 20.55 -12.68 -14.63
CA ARG A 57 19.93 -13.71 -15.49
C ARG A 57 18.68 -14.34 -14.87
N LEU A 58 18.44 -14.15 -13.57
CA LEU A 58 17.26 -14.71 -12.92
C LEU A 58 16.04 -13.81 -13.19
N GLN A 59 15.13 -14.31 -14.05
CA GLN A 59 13.93 -13.58 -14.44
C GLN A 59 12.93 -13.42 -13.28
N GLN A 60 12.88 -14.40 -12.38
CA GLN A 60 11.96 -14.42 -11.23
C GLN A 60 12.03 -13.15 -10.37
N TYR A 61 13.21 -12.53 -10.19
CA TYR A 61 13.30 -11.29 -9.41
C TYR A 61 12.65 -10.11 -10.13
N SER A 62 12.73 -10.07 -11.47
CA SER A 62 12.01 -9.06 -12.26
C SER A 62 10.51 -9.27 -12.18
N ASP A 63 10.08 -10.53 -12.28
CA ASP A 63 8.68 -10.92 -12.19
C ASP A 63 8.09 -10.58 -10.81
N LYS A 64 8.81 -10.93 -9.72
CA LYS A 64 8.47 -10.55 -8.34
C LYS A 64 8.36 -9.04 -8.17
N ILE A 65 9.29 -8.25 -8.73
CA ILE A 65 9.22 -6.78 -8.67
C ILE A 65 7.93 -6.28 -9.33
N SER A 66 7.58 -6.79 -10.50
CA SER A 66 6.36 -6.38 -11.21
C SER A 66 5.10 -6.67 -10.38
N VAL A 67 4.98 -7.89 -9.83
CA VAL A 67 3.80 -8.29 -9.06
C VAL A 67 3.73 -7.59 -7.70
N LEU A 68 4.84 -7.39 -7.00
CA LEU A 68 4.87 -6.64 -5.74
C LEU A 68 4.50 -5.16 -5.94
N ASN A 69 4.93 -4.53 -7.04
CA ASN A 69 4.47 -3.18 -7.37
C ASN A 69 2.96 -3.14 -7.65
N ALA A 70 2.41 -4.15 -8.33
CA ALA A 70 0.97 -4.28 -8.54
C ALA A 70 0.24 -4.46 -7.20
N ALA A 71 0.74 -5.30 -6.30
CA ALA A 71 0.17 -5.50 -4.96
C ALA A 71 0.17 -4.20 -4.15
N LYS A 72 1.26 -3.43 -4.18
CA LYS A 72 1.31 -2.10 -3.56
C LYS A 72 0.23 -1.17 -4.12
N ASN A 73 0.12 -1.11 -5.44
CA ASN A 73 -0.87 -0.27 -6.12
C ASN A 73 -2.31 -0.70 -5.78
N TYR A 74 -2.56 -1.99 -5.66
CA TYR A 74 -3.87 -2.53 -5.28
C TYR A 74 -4.26 -2.10 -3.87
N VAL A 75 -3.36 -2.31 -2.92
CA VAL A 75 -3.55 -1.96 -1.50
C VAL A 75 -3.71 -0.44 -1.32
N CYS A 76 -2.97 0.37 -2.07
CA CYS A 76 -3.14 1.84 -2.10
C CYS A 76 -4.37 2.33 -2.90
N GLY A 77 -5.13 1.43 -3.54
CA GLY A 77 -6.33 1.79 -4.29
C GLY A 77 -6.10 2.38 -5.68
N ASN A 78 -4.89 2.25 -6.23
CA ASN A 78 -4.56 2.72 -7.58
C ASN A 78 -5.05 1.76 -8.68
N ILE A 79 -5.22 0.47 -8.35
CA ILE A 79 -5.70 -0.56 -9.28
C ILE A 79 -6.72 -1.50 -8.60
N GLY A 80 -7.56 -2.15 -9.40
CA GLY A 80 -8.48 -3.21 -8.95
C GLY A 80 -7.79 -4.57 -8.79
N LEU A 81 -8.52 -5.54 -8.23
CA LEU A 81 -8.05 -6.92 -8.05
C LEU A 81 -7.82 -7.62 -9.40
N ASP A 82 -8.69 -7.34 -10.37
CA ASP A 82 -8.60 -7.82 -11.75
C ASP A 82 -7.23 -7.51 -12.38
N LEU A 83 -6.75 -6.29 -12.21
CA LEU A 83 -5.45 -5.90 -12.74
C LEU A 83 -4.31 -6.54 -11.95
N LEU A 84 -4.41 -6.69 -10.62
CA LEU A 84 -3.43 -7.44 -9.84
C LEU A 84 -3.30 -8.90 -10.33
N GLU A 85 -4.43 -9.58 -10.56
CA GLU A 85 -4.46 -10.95 -11.06
C GLU A 85 -3.88 -11.05 -12.47
N GLU A 86 -4.10 -10.05 -13.32
CA GLU A 86 -3.47 -9.98 -14.64
C GLU A 86 -1.95 -9.85 -14.55
N TYR A 87 -1.42 -9.05 -13.61
CA TYR A 87 0.02 -9.01 -13.34
C TYR A 87 0.55 -10.38 -12.88
N MET A 88 -0.15 -11.06 -11.96
CA MET A 88 0.24 -12.41 -11.52
C MET A 88 0.27 -13.41 -12.68
N ARG A 89 -0.64 -13.27 -13.66
CA ARG A 89 -0.68 -14.09 -14.87
C ARG A 89 0.44 -13.77 -15.85
N MET A 90 0.73 -12.49 -16.09
CA MET A 90 1.75 -12.04 -17.04
C MET A 90 3.18 -12.33 -16.59
N TYR A 91 3.43 -12.43 -15.28
CA TYR A 91 4.76 -12.60 -14.70
C TYR A 91 4.92 -13.96 -14.00
N PRO A 92 4.75 -15.11 -14.68
CA PRO A 92 4.46 -16.42 -14.08
C PRO A 92 5.58 -17.03 -13.22
N LYS A 93 6.75 -16.39 -13.10
CA LYS A 93 7.82 -16.83 -12.18
C LYS A 93 7.83 -16.02 -10.88
N TRP A 94 6.84 -15.19 -10.64
CA TRP A 94 6.72 -14.42 -9.40
C TRP A 94 6.60 -15.33 -8.17
N ASP A 95 5.97 -16.50 -8.32
CA ASP A 95 5.73 -17.52 -7.29
C ASP A 95 6.84 -18.58 -7.22
N LYS A 96 7.90 -18.45 -8.03
CA LYS A 96 9.00 -19.41 -8.06
C LYS A 96 10.11 -18.95 -7.12
N ASP A 97 10.39 -19.79 -6.13
CA ASP A 97 11.41 -19.53 -5.12
C ASP A 97 12.72 -20.27 -5.37
N PRO A 98 13.86 -19.59 -5.14
CA PRO A 98 15.07 -20.21 -4.62
C PRO A 98 15.27 -19.99 -3.10
N GLU A 99 14.69 -18.94 -2.50
CA GLU A 99 14.74 -18.62 -1.05
C GLU A 99 13.47 -17.84 -0.63
N GLU A 100 12.85 -18.34 0.44
CA GLU A 100 11.72 -17.88 1.30
C GLU A 100 10.53 -17.09 0.70
N ALA A 101 9.33 -17.55 1.11
CA ALA A 101 7.98 -17.24 0.64
C ALA A 101 7.45 -15.81 0.89
N ASP A 102 8.33 -14.81 1.05
CA ASP A 102 7.93 -13.47 1.47
C ASP A 102 7.04 -12.76 0.45
N ALA A 103 7.35 -12.88 -0.84
CA ALA A 103 6.58 -12.18 -1.88
C ALA A 103 5.15 -12.73 -1.99
N GLU A 104 4.99 -14.05 -1.93
CA GLU A 104 3.69 -14.71 -1.96
C GLU A 104 2.86 -14.35 -0.72
N ALA A 105 3.45 -14.43 0.48
CA ALA A 105 2.79 -14.02 1.71
C ALA A 105 2.30 -12.56 1.66
N LEU A 106 3.11 -11.63 1.16
CA LEU A 106 2.75 -10.22 1.02
C LEU A 106 1.60 -10.00 0.02
N ILE A 107 1.55 -10.76 -1.07
CA ILE A 107 0.46 -10.69 -2.05
C ILE A 107 -0.84 -11.26 -1.46
N HIS A 108 -0.77 -12.35 -0.70
CA HIS A 108 -1.94 -12.89 0.00
C HIS A 108 -2.47 -11.94 1.07
N GLU A 109 -1.58 -11.32 1.85
CA GLU A 109 -1.93 -10.31 2.85
C GLU A 109 -2.57 -9.07 2.19
N ALA A 110 -2.03 -8.63 1.05
CA ALA A 110 -2.63 -7.56 0.24
C ALA A 110 -4.07 -7.87 -0.20
N ARG A 111 -4.33 -9.10 -0.64
CA ARG A 111 -5.69 -9.55 -1.01
C ARG A 111 -6.62 -9.58 0.19
N ALA A 112 -6.17 -10.12 1.32
CA ALA A 112 -6.97 -10.18 2.55
C ALA A 112 -7.33 -8.77 3.06
N PHE A 113 -6.36 -7.85 3.08
CA PHE A 113 -6.55 -6.48 3.57
C PHE A 113 -7.69 -5.73 2.86
N LYS A 114 -7.87 -5.95 1.55
CA LYS A 114 -8.95 -5.34 0.76
C LYS A 114 -10.22 -6.19 0.67
N GLY A 115 -10.10 -7.52 0.72
CA GLY A 115 -11.24 -8.43 0.75
C GLY A 115 -12.09 -8.28 2.02
N ASP A 116 -11.46 -7.99 3.15
CA ASP A 116 -12.13 -7.75 4.44
C ASP A 116 -12.70 -6.31 4.57
N ALA A 117 -12.41 -5.43 3.62
CA ALA A 117 -12.88 -4.04 3.61
C ALA A 117 -14.16 -3.82 2.75
N SER A 118 -14.83 -4.92 2.35
CA SER A 118 -16.01 -4.93 1.47
C SER A 118 -17.31 -5.22 2.22
#